data_AF-A0A0L6V0I3-F1
#
_entry.id   AF-A0A0L6V0I3-F1
#
_cell.length_a   1.000
_cell.length_b   1.000
_cell.length_c   1.000
_cell.angle_alpha   90.00
_cell.angle_beta   90.00
_cell.angle_gamma   90.00
#
_symmetry.space_group_name_H-M   'P 1'
#
loop_
_entity.id
_entity.type
_entity.pdbx_description
1 polymer ?
#
loop_
_entity_poly.entity_id
_entity_poly.type
_entity_poly.pdbx_seq_one_letter_code
_entity_poly.pdbx_strand_id
1 'polypeptide(L)'
;MDQFFPVPVLGVPEAANPPLVEAFRHLTFEEKALMSSATIERNKLYHEVSCKLRELKSEVVNKVIRDGVSPALGTENFIKNVEDLINKDHQLEELQSQLLKLRIKRYRVKEIVEGLLGLEDDSETEDCPGGNNNQEGDGMGSNNSQECIDVIGLHA
;
A
#
# COMPACT_ATOMS: atom_id res chain seq x y z
N MET A 1 17.86 7.01 -18.01
CA MET A 1 18.33 8.33 -17.55
C MET A 1 17.56 8.62 -16.27
N ASP A 2 18.14 8.26 -15.12
CA ASP A 2 17.50 8.42 -13.82
C ASP A 2 17.57 9.89 -13.42
N GLN A 3 16.45 10.60 -13.50
CA GLN A 3 16.34 11.97 -13.05
C GLN A 3 16.22 11.99 -11.52
N PHE A 4 17.36 12.06 -10.85
CA PHE A 4 17.42 12.40 -9.42
C PHE A 4 16.89 13.82 -9.23
N PHE A 5 15.76 13.96 -8.54
CA PHE A 5 15.31 15.25 -8.06
C PHE A 5 16.10 15.58 -6.78
N PRO A 6 16.97 16.61 -6.78
CA PRO A 6 17.62 17.04 -5.57
C PRO A 6 16.56 17.56 -4.60
N VAL A 7 16.51 16.98 -3.40
CA VAL A 7 15.76 17.60 -2.29
C VAL A 7 16.47 18.93 -2.03
N PRO A 8 15.78 20.09 -2.19
CA PRO A 8 16.38 21.37 -1.86
C PRO A 8 16.83 21.30 -0.40
N VAL A 9 18.07 21.69 -0.12
CA VAL A 9 18.47 22.00 1.25
C VAL A 9 17.65 23.21 1.66
N LEU A 10 16.44 22.97 2.16
CA LEU A 10 15.58 23.99 2.73
C LEU A 10 16.37 24.60 3.87
N GLY A 11 16.69 25.88 3.74
CA GLY A 11 17.21 26.68 4.84
C GLY A 11 16.26 26.50 6.01
N VAL A 12 16.78 25.98 7.11
CA VAL A 12 16.01 25.78 8.33
C VAL A 12 15.46 27.15 8.74
N PRO A 13 14.13 27.36 8.79
CA PRO A 13 13.58 28.63 9.24
C PRO A 13 14.11 28.94 10.64
N GLU A 14 14.36 30.22 10.92
CA GLU A 14 14.89 30.68 12.22
C GLU A 14 13.96 30.35 13.41
N ALA A 15 12.70 29.99 13.12
CA ALA A 15 11.68 29.50 14.06
C ALA A 15 11.55 27.97 14.12
N ALA A 16 12.45 27.19 13.48
CA ALA A 16 12.30 25.74 13.41
C ALA A 16 12.44 25.08 14.78
N ASN A 17 11.51 24.18 15.09
CA ASN A 17 11.49 23.35 16.29
C ASN A 17 12.79 22.52 16.37
N PRO A 18 13.73 22.81 17.31
CA PRO A 18 15.06 22.19 17.32
C PRO A 18 15.03 20.64 17.34
N PRO A 19 14.15 19.98 18.13
CA PRO A 19 13.88 18.56 18.02
C PRO A 19 13.57 18.02 16.61
N LEU A 20 12.75 18.72 15.82
CA LEU A 20 12.38 18.28 14.46
C LEU A 20 13.54 18.45 13.48
N VAL A 21 14.33 19.53 13.64
CA VAL A 21 15.54 19.75 12.84
C VAL A 21 16.55 18.63 13.09
N GLU A 22 16.73 18.25 14.35
CA GLU A 22 17.59 17.13 14.73
C GLU A 22 17.06 15.80 14.18
N ALA A 23 15.76 15.52 14.32
CA ALA A 23 15.13 14.31 13.79
C ALA A 23 15.28 14.21 12.26
N PHE A 24 15.12 15.33 11.54
CA PHE A 24 15.29 15.40 10.08
C PHE A 24 16.74 15.11 9.66
N ARG A 25 17.73 15.65 10.39
CA ARG A 25 19.15 15.39 10.12
C ARG A 25 19.51 13.92 10.28
N HIS A 26 18.89 13.24 11.25
CA HIS A 26 19.11 11.82 11.53
C HIS A 26 18.29 10.86 10.65
N LEU A 27 17.52 11.35 9.69
CA LEU A 27 16.83 10.49 8.73
C LEU A 27 17.83 9.68 7.90
N THR A 28 17.59 8.37 7.87
CA THR A 28 18.39 7.42 7.08
C THR A 28 18.18 7.64 5.59
N PHE A 29 19.10 7.09 4.77
CA PHE A 29 18.95 7.13 3.31
C PHE A 29 17.65 6.45 2.85
N GLU A 30 17.30 5.31 3.44
CA GLU A 30 16.07 4.57 3.13
C GLU A 30 14.82 5.42 3.43
N GLU A 31 14.80 6.12 4.57
CA GLU A 31 13.69 7.00 4.95
C GLU A 31 13.56 8.21 4.02
N LYS A 32 14.69 8.79 3.60
CA LYS A 32 14.68 9.86 2.58
C LYS A 32 14.20 9.33 1.23
N ALA A 33 14.64 8.13 0.85
CA ALA A 33 14.19 7.47 -0.38
C ALA A 33 12.70 7.13 -0.34
N LEU A 34 12.12 6.83 0.82
CA LEU A 34 10.66 6.62 0.96
C LEU A 34 9.85 7.88 0.60
N MET A 35 10.43 9.06 0.76
CA MET A 35 9.80 10.35 0.41
C MET A 35 10.04 10.77 -1.04
N SER A 36 10.82 10.03 -1.83
CA SER A 36 11.15 10.41 -3.22
C SER A 36 10.00 10.23 -4.22
N SER A 37 8.76 10.14 -3.73
CA SER A 37 7.56 9.82 -4.51
C SER A 37 6.34 10.46 -3.86
N ALA A 38 5.37 10.92 -4.66
CA ALA A 38 4.16 11.56 -4.14
C ALA A 38 3.28 10.63 -3.29
N THR A 39 3.19 9.35 -3.66
CA THR A 39 2.44 8.32 -2.91
C THR A 39 3.35 7.14 -2.58
N ILE A 40 2.99 6.36 -1.55
CA ILE A 40 3.81 5.22 -1.10
C ILE A 40 3.79 4.07 -2.11
N GLU A 41 2.67 3.88 -2.80
CA GLU A 41 2.49 2.83 -3.80
C GLU A 41 3.41 3.01 -5.02
N ARG A 42 3.79 4.26 -5.32
CA ARG A 42 4.73 4.62 -6.39
C ARG A 42 6.18 4.61 -5.93
N ASN A 43 6.43 4.46 -4.63
CA ASN A 43 7.78 4.37 -4.13
C ASN A 43 8.41 3.03 -4.55
N LYS A 44 9.62 3.08 -5.13
CA LYS A 44 10.30 1.87 -5.62
C LYS A 44 10.50 0.80 -4.55
N LEU A 45 10.95 1.19 -3.34
CA LEU A 45 11.19 0.25 -2.24
C LEU A 45 9.90 -0.44 -1.81
N TYR A 46 8.82 0.34 -1.65
CA TYR A 46 7.52 -0.20 -1.29
C TYR A 46 6.93 -1.08 -2.41
N HIS A 47 7.06 -0.63 -3.66
CA HIS A 47 6.57 -1.33 -4.82
C HIS A 47 7.23 -2.70 -4.99
N GLU A 48 8.55 -2.79 -4.81
CA GLU A 48 9.28 -4.05 -4.89
C GLU A 48 8.80 -5.09 -3.87
N VAL A 49 8.62 -4.68 -2.60
CA VAL A 49 8.10 -5.58 -1.55
C VAL A 49 6.64 -5.97 -1.85
N SER A 50 5.84 -5.03 -2.35
CA SER A 50 4.43 -5.27 -2.70
C SER A 50 4.30 -6.26 -3.87
N CYS A 51 5.16 -6.14 -4.88
CA CYS A 51 5.22 -7.08 -6.00
C CYS A 51 5.57 -8.49 -5.52
N LYS A 52 6.60 -8.66 -4.70
CA LYS A 52 6.98 -9.96 -4.13
C LYS A 52 5.85 -10.58 -3.30
N LEU A 53 5.18 -9.78 -2.48
CA LEU A 53 4.04 -10.25 -1.68
C LEU A 53 2.90 -10.75 -2.57
N ARG A 54 2.61 -10.03 -3.67
CA ARG A 54 1.57 -10.42 -4.64
C ARG A 54 1.95 -11.70 -5.37
N GLU A 55 3.19 -11.82 -5.84
CA GLU A 55 3.69 -13.02 -6.51
C GLU A 55 3.54 -14.26 -5.61
N LEU A 56 3.98 -14.16 -4.35
CA LEU A 56 3.89 -15.28 -3.41
C LEU A 56 2.44 -15.65 -3.07
N LYS A 57 1.53 -14.67 -2.94
CA LYS A 57 0.09 -14.94 -2.80
C LYS A 57 -0.48 -15.66 -4.02
N SER A 58 -0.10 -15.26 -5.24
CA SER A 58 -0.51 -15.92 -6.48
C SER A 58 0.03 -17.35 -6.55
N GLU A 59 1.25 -17.60 -6.09
CA GLU A 59 1.80 -18.96 -5.99
C GLU A 59 1.01 -19.85 -5.03
N VAL A 60 0.58 -19.33 -3.88
CA VAL A 60 -0.28 -20.05 -2.93
C VAL A 60 -1.63 -20.38 -3.56
N VAL A 61 -2.27 -19.41 -4.23
CA VAL A 61 -3.54 -19.64 -4.95
C VAL A 61 -3.38 -20.74 -6.00
N ASN A 62 -2.34 -20.66 -6.82
CA ASN A 62 -2.05 -21.68 -7.84
C ASN A 62 -1.75 -23.05 -7.24
N LYS A 63 -1.10 -23.10 -6.08
CA LYS A 63 -0.85 -24.35 -5.35
C LYS A 63 -2.17 -25.01 -4.93
N VAL A 64 -3.09 -24.26 -4.34
CA VAL A 64 -4.41 -24.78 -3.92
C VAL A 64 -5.19 -25.37 -5.11
N ILE A 65 -5.14 -24.70 -6.26
CA ILE A 65 -5.76 -25.19 -7.50
C ILE A 65 -5.11 -26.50 -7.95
N ARG A 66 -3.77 -26.59 -7.96
CA ARG A 66 -3.03 -27.81 -8.32
C ARG A 66 -3.30 -28.97 -7.36
N ASP A 67 -3.55 -28.67 -6.09
CA ASP A 67 -3.90 -29.64 -5.06
C ASP A 67 -5.36 -30.15 -5.20
N GLY A 68 -6.08 -29.72 -6.25
CA GLY A 68 -7.39 -30.24 -6.63
C GLY A 68 -8.56 -29.49 -6.01
N VAL A 69 -8.32 -28.43 -5.23
CA VAL A 69 -9.39 -27.59 -4.69
C VAL A 69 -9.80 -26.59 -5.75
N SER A 70 -10.92 -26.88 -6.42
CA SER A 70 -11.42 -26.04 -7.52
C SER A 70 -12.18 -24.82 -6.98
N PRO A 71 -11.83 -23.58 -7.41
CA PRO A 71 -12.60 -22.40 -7.09
C PRO A 71 -14.03 -22.43 -7.67
N ALA A 72 -14.27 -23.23 -8.72
CA ALA A 72 -15.59 -23.35 -9.36
C ALA A 72 -16.54 -24.32 -8.63
N LEU A 73 -16.01 -25.25 -7.83
CA LEU A 73 -16.79 -26.30 -7.17
C LEU A 73 -17.16 -25.96 -5.71
N GLY A 74 -16.46 -25.01 -5.10
CA GLY A 74 -16.71 -24.61 -3.72
C GLY A 74 -15.88 -23.40 -3.29
N THR A 75 -16.41 -22.20 -3.54
CA THR A 75 -15.75 -20.92 -3.28
C THR A 75 -15.28 -20.77 -1.82
N GLU A 76 -16.14 -21.08 -0.85
CA GLU A 76 -15.81 -20.92 0.58
C GLU A 76 -14.67 -21.85 1.01
N ASN A 77 -14.72 -23.12 0.59
CA ASN A 77 -13.66 -24.08 0.90
C ASN A 77 -12.35 -23.70 0.19
N PHE A 78 -12.43 -23.18 -1.03
CA PHE A 78 -11.27 -22.67 -1.75
C PHE A 78 -10.62 -21.49 -1.02
N ILE A 79 -11.40 -20.46 -0.67
CA ILE A 79 -10.92 -19.28 0.07
C ILE A 79 -10.28 -19.71 1.38
N LYS A 80 -10.96 -20.57 2.16
CA LYS A 80 -10.44 -21.07 3.43
C LYS A 80 -9.09 -21.76 3.28
N ASN A 81 -8.93 -22.64 2.28
CA ASN A 81 -7.66 -23.34 2.07
C ASN A 81 -6.53 -22.38 1.65
N VAL A 82 -6.83 -21.37 0.84
CA VAL A 82 -5.87 -20.32 0.48
C VAL A 82 -5.46 -19.52 1.73
N GLU A 83 -6.43 -19.05 2.51
CA GLU A 83 -6.19 -18.28 3.73
C GLU A 83 -5.40 -19.09 4.77
N ASP A 84 -5.74 -20.37 4.97
CA ASP A 84 -5.03 -21.26 5.90
C ASP A 84 -3.55 -21.44 5.50
N LEU A 85 -3.24 -21.46 4.20
CA LEU A 85 -1.86 -21.53 3.72
C LEU A 85 -1.15 -20.19 3.87
N ILE A 86 -1.81 -19.07 3.53
CA ILE A 86 -1.25 -17.73 3.69
C ILE A 86 -0.89 -17.46 5.16
N ASN A 87 -1.78 -17.82 6.09
CA ASN A 87 -1.61 -17.57 7.52
C ASN A 87 -0.48 -18.42 8.15
N LYS A 88 -0.02 -19.48 7.48
CA LYS A 88 1.07 -20.34 7.95
C LYS A 88 2.40 -20.03 7.26
N ASP A 89 2.42 -19.13 6.28
CA ASP A 89 3.60 -18.80 5.51
C ASP A 89 4.36 -17.63 6.16
N HIS A 90 5.51 -17.95 6.75
CA HIS A 90 6.37 -16.97 7.40
C HIS A 90 6.94 -15.92 6.43
N GLN A 91 7.14 -16.25 5.14
CA GLN A 91 7.63 -15.28 4.18
C GLN A 91 6.55 -14.25 3.83
N LEU A 92 5.28 -14.69 3.72
CA LEU A 92 4.15 -13.77 3.55
C LEU A 92 3.99 -12.84 4.75
N GLU A 93 4.11 -13.38 5.98
CA GLU A 93 4.08 -12.59 7.21
C GLU A 93 5.21 -11.56 7.24
N GLU A 94 6.42 -11.96 6.88
CA GLU A 94 7.58 -11.06 6.85
C GLU A 94 7.39 -9.92 5.85
N LEU A 95 6.95 -10.22 4.63
CA LEU A 95 6.70 -9.21 3.59
C LEU A 95 5.59 -8.24 4.01
N GLN A 96 4.52 -8.73 4.64
CA GLN A 96 3.46 -7.88 5.20
C GLN A 96 4.00 -6.94 6.29
N SER A 97 4.82 -7.48 7.20
CA SER A 97 5.49 -6.69 8.24
C SER A 97 6.42 -5.63 7.63
N GLN A 98 7.17 -5.98 6.58
CA GLN A 98 8.04 -5.05 5.86
C GLN A 98 7.23 -3.91 5.24
N LEU A 99 6.13 -4.19 4.54
CA LEU A 99 5.25 -3.13 3.97
C LEU A 99 4.70 -2.21 5.06
N LEU A 100 4.28 -2.75 6.20
CA LEU A 100 3.79 -1.97 7.32
C LEU A 100 4.89 -1.07 7.89
N LYS A 101 6.11 -1.60 8.08
CA LYS A 101 7.27 -0.81 8.53
C LYS A 101 7.58 0.34 7.58
N LEU A 102 7.53 0.11 6.26
CA LEU A 102 7.76 1.17 5.27
C LEU A 102 6.68 2.27 5.34
N ARG A 103 5.41 1.90 5.54
CA ARG A 103 4.31 2.86 5.78
C ARG A 103 4.54 3.71 7.02
N ILE A 104 4.85 3.07 8.14
CA ILE A 104 5.14 3.75 9.41
C ILE A 104 6.32 4.71 9.26
N LYS A 105 7.42 4.25 8.66
CA LYS A 105 8.59 5.08 8.38
C LYS A 105 8.21 6.31 7.55
N ARG A 106 7.42 6.13 6.49
CA ARG A 106 7.00 7.25 5.63
C ARG A 106 6.15 8.28 6.39
N TYR A 107 5.16 7.84 7.18
CA TYR A 107 4.35 8.76 7.99
C TYR A 107 5.20 9.52 9.00
N ARG A 108 6.11 8.84 9.70
CA ARG A 108 7.07 9.51 10.59
C ARG A 108 7.86 10.61 9.87
N VAL A 109 8.38 10.32 8.67
CA VAL A 109 9.15 11.32 7.91
C VAL A 109 8.24 12.46 7.44
N LYS A 110 7.01 12.17 7.04
CA LYS A 110 6.01 13.16 6.63
C LYS A 110 5.76 14.17 7.76
N GLU A 111 5.48 13.70 8.98
CA GLU A 111 5.30 14.54 10.18
C GLU A 111 6.51 15.43 10.46
N ILE A 112 7.73 14.87 10.35
CA ILE A 112 8.97 15.64 10.56
C ILE A 112 9.09 16.77 9.53
N VAL A 113 8.79 16.50 8.26
CA VAL A 113 8.90 17.48 7.18
C VAL A 113 7.82 18.55 7.30
N GLU A 114 6.57 18.17 7.57
CA GLU A 114 5.45 19.10 7.71
C GLU A 114 5.63 20.01 8.93
N GLY A 115 6.04 19.45 10.07
CA GLY A 115 6.36 20.24 11.26
C GLY A 115 7.56 21.17 11.09
N LEU A 116 8.47 20.90 10.14
CA LEU A 116 9.54 21.84 9.78
C LEU A 116 9.08 22.94 8.82
N LEU A 117 8.11 22.64 7.96
CA LEU A 117 7.55 23.60 7.00
C LEU A 117 6.48 24.49 7.64
N GLY A 118 6.03 24.19 8.87
CA GLY A 118 4.93 24.90 9.52
C GLY A 118 3.61 24.71 8.78
N LEU A 119 3.46 23.59 8.07
CA LEU A 119 2.21 23.21 7.42
C LEU A 119 1.34 22.55 8.49
N GLU A 120 0.55 23.34 9.19
CA GLU A 120 -0.56 22.82 9.99
C GLU A 120 -1.67 22.39 9.01
N ASP A 121 -2.15 21.16 9.13
CA ASP A 121 -3.28 20.63 8.36
C ASP A 121 -4.56 21.37 8.80
N ASP A 122 -4.96 22.42 8.07
CA ASP A 122 -6.31 23.03 8.15
C ASP A 122 -7.37 22.12 7.49
N SER A 123 -7.28 20.79 7.63
CA SER A 123 -8.38 19.92 7.22
C SER A 123 -9.37 19.82 8.37
N GLU A 124 -10.36 20.71 8.32
CA GLU A 124 -11.62 20.56 9.03
C GLU A 124 -12.12 19.11 8.89
N THR A 125 -12.53 18.57 10.03
CA THR A 125 -13.18 17.27 10.18
C THR A 125 -14.38 17.18 9.23
N GLU A 126 -14.25 16.39 8.17
CA GLU A 126 -15.41 15.83 7.47
C GLU A 126 -16.08 14.85 8.45
N ASP A 127 -17.17 15.32 9.06
CA ASP A 127 -18.10 14.51 9.82
C ASP A 127 -18.44 13.24 9.02
N CYS A 128 -18.08 12.07 9.58
CA CYS A 128 -18.68 10.81 9.16
C CYS A 128 -20.20 10.94 9.31
N PRO A 129 -21.02 10.90 8.23
CA PRO A 129 -22.46 10.89 8.41
C PRO A 129 -22.83 9.51 8.93
N GLY A 130 -23.32 9.49 10.16
CA GLY A 130 -23.86 8.31 10.81
C GLY A 130 -24.92 7.62 9.95
N GLY A 131 -24.96 6.29 10.06
CA GLY A 131 -25.98 5.48 9.41
C GLY A 131 -27.39 5.82 9.87
N ASN A 132 -28.34 5.83 8.93
CA ASN A 132 -29.55 5.03 9.04
C ASN A 132 -30.35 4.99 7.71
N ASN A 133 -30.60 3.76 7.27
CA ASN A 133 -31.82 3.18 6.71
C ASN A 133 -32.47 3.74 5.42
N ASN A 134 -32.46 2.84 4.42
CA ASN A 134 -33.52 2.46 3.48
C ASN A 134 -34.20 3.53 2.60
N GLN A 135 -34.02 3.42 1.28
CA GLN A 135 -35.13 3.18 0.33
C GLN A 135 -34.65 2.84 -1.09
N GLU A 136 -35.45 2.01 -1.75
CA GLU A 136 -35.36 1.49 -3.13
C GLU A 136 -35.30 2.56 -4.21
N GLY A 137 -34.73 2.21 -5.36
CA GLY A 137 -34.92 2.97 -6.60
C GLY A 137 -33.98 2.55 -7.74
N ASP A 138 -34.56 1.85 -8.73
CA ASP A 138 -33.99 1.52 -10.04
C ASP A 138 -33.31 2.71 -10.77
N GLY A 139 -32.25 2.42 -11.53
CA GLY A 139 -31.70 3.38 -12.49
C GLY A 139 -30.45 2.89 -13.22
N MET A 140 -30.65 2.37 -14.44
CA MET A 140 -29.61 2.07 -15.43
C MET A 140 -28.67 3.25 -15.71
N GLY A 141 -27.38 2.96 -15.91
CA GLY A 141 -26.41 3.91 -16.46
C GLY A 141 -25.03 3.29 -16.68
N SER A 142 -24.83 2.68 -17.84
CA SER A 142 -23.55 2.12 -18.31
C SER A 142 -22.46 3.18 -18.50
N ASN A 143 -21.21 2.88 -18.14
CA ASN A 143 -20.11 2.63 -19.08
C ASN A 143 -18.70 2.75 -18.45
N ASN A 144 -17.86 1.81 -18.86
CA ASN A 144 -16.41 1.86 -19.07
C ASN A 144 -15.47 1.98 -17.86
N SER A 145 -14.82 0.86 -17.53
CA SER A 145 -13.36 0.74 -17.71
C SER A 145 -12.92 -0.72 -17.77
N GLN A 146 -12.61 -1.15 -19.00
CA GLN A 146 -11.64 -2.14 -19.43
C GLN A 146 -11.36 -3.37 -18.55
N GLU A 147 -11.91 -4.50 -18.98
CA GLU A 147 -11.48 -5.86 -18.67
C GLU A 147 -10.02 -6.10 -19.09
N CYS A 148 -9.26 -6.78 -18.23
CA CYS A 148 -8.09 -7.57 -18.63
C CYS A 148 -8.33 -8.99 -18.11
N ILE A 149 -9.08 -9.76 -18.90
CA ILE A 149 -9.17 -11.21 -18.77
C ILE A 149 -8.07 -11.78 -19.65
N ASP A 150 -6.99 -12.27 -19.05
CA ASP A 150 -6.07 -13.18 -19.74
C ASP A 150 -6.46 -14.62 -19.37
N VAL A 151 -7.18 -15.24 -20.29
CA VAL A 151 -7.42 -16.68 -20.35
C VAL A 151 -6.17 -17.36 -20.91
N ILE A 152 -5.55 -18.24 -20.13
CA ILE A 152 -4.71 -19.32 -20.64
C ILE A 152 -5.24 -20.58 -19.93
N GLY A 153 -5.91 -21.52 -20.58
CA GLY A 153 -5.62 -22.10 -21.88
C GLY A 153 -5.12 -23.53 -21.64
N LEU A 154 -5.98 -24.39 -21.08
CA LEU A 154 -5.78 -25.84 -20.95
C LEU A 154 -6.26 -26.51 -22.24
N HIS A 155 -5.35 -27.15 -22.97
CA HIS A 155 -5.51 -28.30 -23.88
C HIS A 155 -4.13 -28.49 -24.56
N ALA A 156 -3.54 -29.67 -24.71
CA ALA A 156 -3.89 -31.04 -24.37
C ALA A 156 -2.57 -31.85 -24.32
#